data_AF-A0A7J7RCG3-F1
#
_entry.id   AF-A0A7J7RCG3-F1
#
_cell.length_a   1.000
_cell.length_b   1.000
_cell.length_c   1.000
_cell.angle_alpha   90.00
_cell.angle_beta   90.00
_cell.angle_gamma   90.00
#
_symmetry.space_group_name_H-M   'P 1'
#
loop_
_entity.id
_entity.type
_entity.pdbx_description
1 polymer ?
#
loop_
_entity_poly.entity_id
_entity_poly.type
_entity_poly.pdbx_seq_one_letter_code
_entity_poly.pdbx_strand_id
1 'polypeptide(L)'
;MGPRFPLLVAALGSCLLPALGCLICDKRVVDALKKMETDYLPDHLDAQYHKDLIEKLSNGMKEFENLQLEDESFLGVIDDSTLEKGTMSFLKQLKRIMDSDVKGELFVKELFWMLKNEKEILSRHVSVFQQDVLCPNKCGMMLQSMIWCSTCEKKLHACRKKADCGERKVKVHETEDMILDCELNWHHISEGLTDYSFFRVWKNKTESLVYKGTAPTLTKPNVKASDAGAYRCQLNTVNDLPATIIHYQVRVLPPRVEEETPSTVAPKPEDLDVALDEVTWAPNRSSTTPRPPPPPSAAPAPTVESMLRSLLVGLLIWGFVVLIASIVILMLCYWSEKSPGYFIDSIKTWLSTAPEAAQIPDAPEKKAKKSRSK
;
A
#
# COMPACT_ATOMS: atom_id res chain seq x y z
N MET A 1 31.24 -27.04 30.98
CA MET A 1 30.49 -26.54 29.81
C MET A 1 29.89 -25.20 30.22
N GLY A 2 30.47 -24.09 29.76
CA GLY A 2 30.05 -22.76 30.19
C GLY A 2 28.88 -22.23 29.35
N PRO A 3 27.99 -21.39 29.91
CA PRO A 3 27.02 -20.68 29.10
C PRO A 3 27.64 -19.37 28.61
N ARG A 4 27.96 -19.35 27.31
CA ARG A 4 28.11 -18.12 26.52
C ARG A 4 26.71 -17.65 26.15
N PHE A 5 26.30 -16.45 26.58
CA PHE A 5 25.36 -15.58 25.84
C PHE A 5 25.29 -14.21 26.54
N PRO A 6 25.96 -13.18 25.99
CA PRO A 6 25.37 -11.86 26.02
C PRO A 6 25.53 -11.20 24.64
N LEU A 7 24.55 -11.39 23.77
CA LEU A 7 24.48 -10.66 22.49
C LEU A 7 23.04 -10.56 21.97
N LEU A 8 22.09 -10.37 22.87
CA LEU A 8 20.67 -10.20 22.54
C LEU A 8 19.99 -9.07 23.34
N VAL A 9 20.74 -8.02 23.69
CA VAL A 9 20.15 -6.81 24.34
C VAL A 9 20.46 -5.51 23.56
N ALA A 10 21.03 -5.61 22.35
CA ALA A 10 21.26 -4.45 21.48
C ALA A 10 20.16 -4.22 20.42
N ALA A 11 18.99 -4.88 20.55
CA ALA A 11 17.91 -4.82 19.55
C ALA A 11 16.55 -4.38 20.14
N LEU A 12 16.55 -3.56 21.19
CA LEU A 12 15.34 -2.89 21.70
C LEU A 12 15.55 -1.38 21.84
N GLY A 13 16.27 -0.79 20.88
CA GLY A 13 16.27 0.65 20.63
C GLY A 13 15.07 1.12 19.78
N SER A 14 14.05 0.29 19.60
CA SER A 14 12.87 0.54 18.77
C SER A 14 11.60 0.81 19.61
N CYS A 15 11.76 1.52 20.74
CA CYS A 15 10.63 2.08 21.49
C CYS A 15 10.53 3.60 21.27
N LEU A 16 10.56 4.01 20.01
CA LEU A 16 10.03 5.30 19.57
C LEU A 16 9.39 5.09 18.18
N LEU A 17 8.18 4.56 18.16
CA LEU A 17 7.25 4.91 17.08
C LEU A 17 6.18 5.83 17.67
N PRO A 18 6.52 7.10 17.98
CA PRO A 18 5.50 8.09 18.25
C PRO A 18 4.68 8.24 16.96
N ALA A 19 3.37 8.01 17.02
CA ALA A 19 2.39 8.16 15.95
C ALA A 19 2.87 9.07 14.82
N LEU A 20 3.19 8.49 13.66
CA LEU A 20 3.96 9.20 12.64
C LEU A 20 3.02 9.89 11.64
N GLY A 21 3.30 11.16 11.35
CA GLY A 21 2.67 11.87 10.23
C GLY A 21 3.26 11.41 8.90
N CYS A 22 2.50 11.52 7.80
CA CYS A 22 2.93 10.97 6.52
C CYS A 22 4.34 11.44 6.07
N LEU A 23 4.67 12.73 6.27
CA LEU A 23 5.97 13.29 5.86
C LEU A 23 7.15 12.71 6.62
N ILE A 24 6.99 12.36 7.91
CA ILE A 24 8.09 11.84 8.72
C ILE A 24 8.40 10.37 8.43
N CYS A 25 7.63 9.74 7.54
CA CYS A 25 8.00 8.46 6.92
C CYS A 25 9.18 8.60 5.96
N ASP A 26 9.46 9.80 5.46
CA ASP A 26 10.68 10.05 4.69
C ASP A 26 11.84 10.45 5.60
N LYS A 27 12.91 9.65 5.57
CA LYS A 27 14.10 9.87 6.39
C LYS A 27 14.74 11.24 6.13
N ARG A 28 14.65 11.78 4.90
CA ARG A 28 15.21 13.10 4.56
C ARG A 28 14.55 14.21 5.37
N VAL A 29 13.24 14.09 5.64
CA VAL A 29 12.50 15.04 6.49
C VAL A 29 13.01 14.97 7.93
N VAL A 30 13.13 13.76 8.47
CA VAL A 30 13.63 13.54 9.83
C VAL A 30 15.06 14.08 9.99
N ASP A 31 15.94 13.79 9.04
CA ASP A 31 17.33 14.24 9.04
C ASP A 31 17.41 15.78 8.92
N ALA A 32 16.56 16.41 8.10
CA ALA A 32 16.51 17.87 7.97
C ALA A 32 16.02 18.56 9.25
N LEU A 33 15.00 18.01 9.91
CA LEU A 33 14.50 18.51 11.18
C LEU A 33 15.56 18.40 12.29
N LYS A 34 16.25 17.25 12.36
CA LYS A 34 17.36 17.05 13.29
C LYS A 34 18.50 18.04 13.03
N LYS A 35 18.84 18.27 11.76
CA LYS A 35 19.86 19.26 11.38
C LYS A 35 19.45 20.68 11.78
N MET A 36 18.18 21.04 11.60
CA MET A 36 17.68 22.35 12.06
C MET A 36 17.83 22.48 13.58
N GLU A 37 17.48 21.42 14.33
CA GLU A 37 17.64 21.40 15.79
C GLU A 37 19.10 21.57 16.24
N THR A 38 20.03 20.81 15.64
CA THR A 38 21.43 20.78 16.10
C THR A 38 22.28 21.92 15.56
N ASP A 39 22.04 22.34 14.32
CA ASP A 39 22.94 23.23 13.58
C ASP A 39 22.38 24.64 13.43
N TYR A 40 21.05 24.82 13.47
CA TYR A 40 20.41 26.11 13.21
C TYR A 40 19.87 26.75 14.50
N LEU A 41 19.12 26.02 15.32
CA LEU A 41 18.51 26.58 16.53
C LEU A 41 19.50 27.26 17.51
N PRO A 42 20.72 26.74 17.75
CA PRO A 42 21.66 27.35 18.70
C PRO A 42 21.96 28.83 18.43
N ASP A 43 22.03 29.22 17.15
CA ASP A 43 22.41 30.57 16.73
C ASP A 43 21.20 31.46 16.35
N HIS A 44 19.98 30.92 16.38
CA HIS A 44 18.78 31.56 15.84
C HIS A 44 17.62 31.66 16.83
N LEU A 45 17.72 31.02 18.00
CA LEU A 45 16.72 31.10 19.07
C LEU A 45 17.39 30.92 20.44
N ASP A 46 16.91 31.62 21.48
CA ASP A 46 17.46 31.44 22.82
C ASP A 46 17.26 30.01 23.35
N ALA A 47 18.30 29.47 24.00
CA ALA A 47 18.34 28.08 24.47
C ALA A 47 17.15 27.68 25.36
N GLN A 48 16.59 28.63 26.10
CA GLN A 48 15.42 28.39 26.96
C GLN A 48 14.16 27.97 26.17
N TYR A 49 14.07 28.30 24.88
CA TYR A 49 12.90 28.00 24.04
C TYR A 49 13.09 26.76 23.14
N HIS A 50 14.30 26.20 23.05
CA HIS A 50 14.60 25.10 22.12
C HIS A 50 13.71 23.89 22.37
N LYS A 51 13.60 23.45 23.62
CA LYS A 51 12.81 22.26 23.99
C LYS A 51 11.33 22.42 23.64
N ASP A 52 10.73 23.56 23.99
CA ASP A 52 9.32 23.86 23.70
C ASP A 52 9.06 23.93 22.19
N LEU A 53 9.97 24.55 21.43
CA LEU A 53 9.86 24.60 19.98
C LEU A 53 9.89 23.20 19.35
N ILE A 54 10.85 22.36 19.73
CA ILE A 54 10.99 21.00 19.18
C ILE A 54 9.78 20.13 19.54
N GLU A 55 9.25 20.26 20.76
CA GLU A 55 8.04 19.54 21.16
C GLU A 55 6.83 19.97 20.32
N LYS A 56 6.62 21.27 20.14
CA LYS A 56 5.52 21.80 19.31
C LYS A 56 5.69 21.42 17.83
N LEU A 57 6.91 21.47 17.30
CA LEU A 57 7.22 21.04 15.93
C LEU A 57 6.93 19.56 15.74
N SER A 58 7.39 18.72 16.67
CA SER A 58 7.11 17.28 16.66
C SER A 58 5.60 17.03 16.62
N ASN A 59 4.84 17.67 17.51
CA ASN A 59 3.38 17.54 17.52
C ASN A 59 2.75 18.04 16.20
N GLY A 60 3.20 19.17 15.67
CA GLY A 60 2.75 19.68 14.38
C GLY A 60 3.01 18.71 13.21
N MET A 61 4.17 18.03 13.22
CA MET A 61 4.49 17.01 12.22
C MET A 61 3.61 15.76 12.35
N LYS A 62 3.23 15.35 13.56
CA LYS A 62 2.30 14.23 13.77
C LYS A 62 0.92 14.52 13.22
N GLU A 63 0.49 15.78 13.20
CA GLU A 63 -0.81 16.13 12.64
C GLU A 63 -0.92 15.89 11.13
N PHE A 64 0.18 15.60 10.42
CA PHE A 64 0.15 15.16 9.02
C PHE A 64 -0.41 13.75 8.86
N GLU A 65 -0.65 13.00 9.95
CA GLU A 65 -1.46 11.78 9.96
C GLU A 65 -2.98 12.08 9.84
N ASN A 66 -3.39 13.30 10.21
CA ASN A 66 -4.78 13.73 10.25
C ASN A 66 -5.00 14.91 9.29
N LEU A 67 -5.03 14.60 8.00
CA LEU A 67 -5.26 15.58 6.95
C LEU A 67 -6.76 15.86 6.81
N GLN A 68 -7.08 17.16 6.72
CA GLN A 68 -8.41 17.61 6.35
C GLN A 68 -8.46 17.67 4.82
N LEU A 69 -9.39 16.94 4.23
CA LEU A 69 -9.68 16.98 2.79
C LEU A 69 -11.08 17.59 2.59
N GLU A 70 -11.30 18.20 1.43
CA GLU A 70 -12.54 18.94 1.16
C GLU A 70 -13.76 18.03 1.01
N ASP A 71 -13.61 16.89 0.29
CA ASP A 71 -14.74 16.05 -0.13
C ASP A 71 -14.78 14.66 0.52
N GLU A 72 -13.69 14.22 1.15
CA GLU A 72 -13.57 12.86 1.69
C GLU A 72 -12.80 12.79 3.00
N SER A 73 -12.95 11.68 3.73
CA SER A 73 -12.09 11.40 4.88
C SER A 73 -10.71 10.91 4.42
N PHE A 74 -9.65 11.42 5.04
CA PHE A 74 -8.32 10.88 4.82
C PHE A 74 -8.23 9.42 5.29
N LEU A 75 -7.70 8.55 4.43
CA LEU A 75 -7.58 7.11 4.71
C LEU A 75 -6.33 6.72 5.52
N GLY A 76 -5.46 7.67 5.85
CA GLY A 76 -4.21 7.37 6.58
C GLY A 76 -3.14 6.69 5.73
N VAL A 77 -3.30 6.69 4.40
CA VAL A 77 -2.41 6.00 3.46
C VAL A 77 -2.09 6.89 2.26
N ILE A 78 -0.88 6.75 1.73
CA ILE A 78 -0.40 7.44 0.52
C ILE A 78 0.50 6.52 -0.31
N ASP A 79 0.71 6.84 -1.59
CA ASP A 79 1.74 6.18 -2.42
C ASP A 79 3.10 6.90 -2.32
N ASP A 80 4.16 6.28 -2.87
CA ASP A 80 5.50 6.88 -2.87
C ASP A 80 5.52 8.22 -3.60
N SER A 81 4.77 8.37 -4.70
CA SER A 81 4.75 9.61 -5.49
C SER A 81 4.17 10.78 -4.70
N THR A 82 3.10 10.54 -3.94
CA THR A 82 2.50 11.56 -3.08
C THR A 82 3.42 11.93 -1.92
N LEU A 83 4.07 10.93 -1.29
CA LEU A 83 5.08 11.18 -0.26
C LEU A 83 6.25 12.01 -0.79
N GLU A 84 6.75 11.70 -1.98
CA GLU A 84 7.87 12.42 -2.61
C GLU A 84 7.51 13.88 -2.86
N LYS A 85 6.32 14.16 -3.42
CA LYS A 85 5.85 15.53 -3.67
C LYS A 85 5.78 16.35 -2.37
N GLY A 86 5.19 15.77 -1.33
CA GLY A 86 5.11 16.41 -0.01
C GLY A 86 6.49 16.65 0.60
N THR A 87 7.36 15.65 0.56
CA THR A 87 8.73 15.72 1.08
C THR A 87 9.53 16.81 0.38
N MET A 88 9.50 16.86 -0.94
CA MET A 88 10.23 17.84 -1.72
C MET A 88 9.73 19.27 -1.46
N SER A 89 8.42 19.47 -1.34
CA SER A 89 7.83 20.76 -0.97
C SER A 89 8.28 21.21 0.42
N PHE A 90 8.14 20.33 1.41
CA PHE A 90 8.53 20.59 2.80
C PHE A 90 10.01 20.96 2.93
N LEU A 91 10.90 20.13 2.39
CA LEU A 91 12.34 20.35 2.46
C LEU A 91 12.76 21.65 1.78
N LYS A 92 12.11 22.00 0.66
CA LYS A 92 12.35 23.27 -0.04
C LYS A 92 11.96 24.46 0.85
N GLN A 93 10.80 24.43 1.51
CA GLN A 93 10.38 25.53 2.37
C GLN A 93 11.20 25.63 3.65
N LEU A 94 11.52 24.51 4.29
CA LEU A 94 12.39 24.50 5.46
C LEU A 94 13.76 25.08 5.11
N LYS A 95 14.35 24.65 4.00
CA LYS A 95 15.60 25.20 3.49
C LYS A 95 15.49 26.71 3.22
N ARG A 96 14.39 27.19 2.63
CA ARG A 96 14.16 28.63 2.39
C ARG A 96 14.20 29.44 3.69
N ILE A 97 13.58 28.93 4.77
CA ILE A 97 13.60 29.58 6.08
C ILE A 97 15.03 29.61 6.64
N MET A 98 15.72 28.47 6.62
CA MET A 98 17.10 28.38 7.12
C MET A 98 18.07 29.25 6.32
N ASP A 99 17.94 29.29 5.00
CA ASP A 99 18.79 30.11 4.12
C ASP A 99 18.50 31.62 4.27
N SER A 100 17.36 32.00 4.87
CA SER A 100 17.00 33.41 5.10
C SER A 100 17.64 34.03 6.35
N ASP A 101 18.32 33.23 7.18
CA ASP A 101 18.98 33.64 8.44
C ASP A 101 18.01 34.35 9.43
N VAL A 102 16.71 34.06 9.33
CA VAL A 102 15.69 34.63 10.21
C VAL A 102 15.84 34.09 11.64
N LYS A 103 15.65 34.96 12.65
CA LYS A 103 15.92 34.67 14.08
C LYS A 103 14.75 34.99 15.00
N GLY A 104 14.82 34.45 16.22
CA GLY A 104 13.92 34.77 17.32
C GLY A 104 12.46 34.45 17.03
N GLU A 105 11.56 35.33 17.46
CA GLU A 105 10.11 35.14 17.30
C GLU A 105 9.67 35.04 15.83
N LEU A 106 10.34 35.75 14.92
CA LEU A 106 10.00 35.71 13.50
C LEU A 106 10.29 34.35 12.89
N PHE A 107 11.43 33.73 13.25
CA PHE A 107 11.76 32.36 12.85
C PHE A 107 10.67 31.37 13.30
N VAL A 108 10.24 31.45 14.56
CA VAL A 108 9.18 30.58 15.10
C VAL A 108 7.88 30.77 14.30
N LYS A 109 7.48 32.02 14.03
CA LYS A 109 6.27 32.31 13.23
C LYS A 109 6.35 31.75 11.82
N GLU A 110 7.48 31.96 11.12
CA GLU A 110 7.67 31.44 9.77
C GLU A 110 7.66 29.91 9.74
N LEU A 111 8.27 29.25 10.73
CA LEU A 111 8.29 27.80 10.81
C LEU A 111 6.89 27.22 10.96
N PHE A 112 6.09 27.70 11.92
CA PHE A 112 4.72 27.18 12.11
C PHE A 112 3.76 27.58 10.97
N TRP A 113 3.97 28.74 10.36
CA TRP A 113 3.23 29.13 9.16
C TRP A 113 3.55 28.20 7.99
N MET A 114 4.82 27.84 7.81
CA MET A 114 5.25 26.85 6.83
C MET A 114 4.63 25.47 7.10
N LEU A 115 4.64 24.98 8.35
CA LEU A 115 3.99 23.71 8.69
C LEU A 115 2.52 23.68 8.30
N LYS A 116 1.78 24.76 8.62
CA LYS A 116 0.36 24.87 8.24
C LYS A 116 0.19 24.80 6.72
N ASN A 117 0.97 25.57 5.97
CA ASN A 117 0.87 25.59 4.51
C ASN A 117 1.26 24.25 3.88
N GLU A 118 2.31 23.59 4.37
CA GLU A 118 2.72 22.28 3.86
C GLU A 118 1.70 21.20 4.18
N LYS A 119 0.98 21.31 5.31
CA LYS A 119 -0.16 20.44 5.62
C LYS A 119 -1.28 20.61 4.58
N GLU A 120 -1.63 21.85 4.22
CA GLU A 120 -2.62 22.14 3.18
C GLU A 120 -2.18 21.64 1.79
N ILE A 121 -0.89 21.80 1.45
CA ILE A 121 -0.32 21.29 0.19
C ILE A 121 -0.39 19.76 0.15
N LEU A 122 0.02 19.08 1.22
CA LEU A 122 -0.06 17.62 1.28
C LEU A 122 -1.52 17.16 1.20
N SER A 123 -2.46 17.80 1.90
CA SER A 123 -3.89 17.51 1.79
C SER A 123 -4.37 17.52 0.34
N ARG A 124 -3.95 18.50 -0.47
CA ARG A 124 -4.32 18.56 -1.90
C ARG A 124 -3.75 17.39 -2.70
N HIS A 125 -2.48 17.04 -2.48
CA HIS A 125 -1.88 15.90 -3.15
C HIS A 125 -2.54 14.57 -2.75
N VAL A 126 -2.89 14.42 -1.48
CA VAL A 126 -3.61 13.25 -0.95
C VAL A 126 -5.02 13.15 -1.51
N SER A 127 -5.72 14.28 -1.67
CA SER A 127 -7.05 14.31 -2.31
C SER A 127 -6.98 13.75 -3.73
N VAL A 128 -6.03 14.23 -4.55
CA VAL A 128 -5.81 13.71 -5.91
C VAL A 128 -5.44 12.22 -5.88
N PHE A 129 -4.59 11.80 -4.94
CA PHE A 129 -4.25 10.38 -4.79
C PHE A 129 -5.49 9.53 -4.52
N GLN A 130 -6.32 9.90 -3.55
CA GLN A 130 -7.51 9.12 -3.19
C GLN A 130 -8.55 9.07 -4.31
N GLN A 131 -8.73 10.17 -5.05
CA GLN A 131 -9.75 10.27 -6.10
C GLN A 131 -9.31 9.59 -7.40
N ASP A 132 -8.06 9.80 -7.84
CA ASP A 132 -7.63 9.45 -9.20
C ASP A 132 -6.64 8.28 -9.25
N VAL A 133 -5.90 8.04 -8.17
CA VAL A 133 -4.73 7.13 -8.17
C VAL A 133 -4.94 5.90 -7.30
N LEU A 134 -5.77 5.97 -6.27
CA LEU A 134 -6.05 4.86 -5.37
C LEU A 134 -7.01 3.88 -6.03
N CYS A 135 -6.56 2.64 -6.25
CA CYS A 135 -7.36 1.57 -6.84
C CYS A 135 -8.12 1.97 -8.13
N PRO A 136 -7.40 2.42 -9.18
CA PRO A 136 -7.99 2.90 -10.43
C PRO A 136 -8.65 1.77 -11.25
N ASN A 137 -8.41 0.51 -10.88
CA ASN A 137 -8.95 -0.64 -11.58
C ASN A 137 -10.48 -0.74 -11.39
N LYS A 138 -11.19 -0.79 -12.52
CA LYS A 138 -12.67 -0.97 -12.55
C LYS A 138 -13.09 -2.44 -12.40
N CYS A 139 -12.17 -3.35 -12.68
CA CYS A 139 -12.31 -4.80 -12.61
C CYS A 139 -10.94 -5.42 -12.23
N GLY A 140 -10.89 -6.72 -12.02
CA GLY A 140 -9.68 -7.43 -11.64
C GLY A 140 -9.24 -7.20 -10.20
N MET A 141 -7.99 -7.57 -9.93
CA MET A 141 -7.27 -7.31 -8.69
C MET A 141 -5.96 -6.60 -9.04
N MET A 142 -5.86 -5.34 -8.64
CA MET A 142 -4.60 -4.58 -8.71
C MET A 142 -3.88 -4.67 -7.37
N LEU A 143 -2.56 -4.80 -7.41
CA LEU A 143 -1.71 -4.73 -6.23
C LEU A 143 -0.95 -3.40 -6.26
N GLN A 144 -1.21 -2.54 -5.28
CA GLN A 144 -0.65 -1.19 -5.20
C GLN A 144 0.14 -1.07 -3.90
N SER A 145 1.38 -0.59 -3.96
CA SER A 145 2.14 -0.31 -2.73
C SER A 145 1.68 0.98 -2.08
N MET A 146 1.40 0.92 -0.79
CA MET A 146 0.91 2.03 0.01
C MET A 146 1.71 2.15 1.29
N ILE A 147 1.92 3.39 1.72
CA ILE A 147 2.60 3.75 2.97
C ILE A 147 1.51 4.12 3.97
N TRP A 148 1.49 3.41 5.10
CA TRP A 148 0.63 3.73 6.22
C TRP A 148 1.27 4.85 7.02
N CYS A 149 0.66 6.02 7.06
CA CYS A 149 1.27 7.19 7.68
C CYS A 149 1.57 6.94 9.17
N SER A 150 0.63 6.34 9.89
CA SER A 150 0.71 6.08 11.33
C SER A 150 1.92 5.25 11.76
N THR A 151 2.36 4.30 10.91
CA THR A 151 3.46 3.36 11.20
C THR A 151 4.66 3.50 10.28
N CYS A 152 4.54 4.27 9.20
CA CYS A 152 5.47 4.34 8.08
C CYS A 152 5.77 2.99 7.43
N GLU A 153 4.89 2.01 7.59
CA GLU A 153 5.03 0.71 6.96
C GLU A 153 4.55 0.76 5.51
N LYS A 154 5.42 0.32 4.61
CA LYS A 154 5.07 0.09 3.21
C LYS A 154 4.45 -1.29 3.06
N LYS A 155 3.20 -1.35 2.59
CA LYS A 155 2.44 -2.59 2.43
C LYS A 155 1.81 -2.66 1.04
N LEU A 156 1.73 -3.87 0.52
CA LEU A 156 1.02 -4.15 -0.71
C LEU A 156 -0.49 -4.21 -0.42
N HIS A 157 -1.24 -3.30 -1.02
CA HIS A 157 -2.68 -3.26 -0.94
C HIS A 157 -3.32 -3.94 -2.15
N ALA A 158 -4.30 -4.79 -1.89
CA ALA A 158 -5.04 -5.48 -2.93
C ALA A 158 -6.36 -4.76 -3.23
N CYS A 159 -6.38 -4.01 -4.32
CA CYS A 159 -7.55 -3.35 -4.90
C CYS A 159 -8.45 -4.38 -5.60
N ARG A 160 -9.31 -5.05 -4.82
CA ARG A 160 -10.16 -6.14 -5.30
C ARG A 160 -11.46 -5.62 -5.91
N LYS A 161 -11.72 -6.00 -7.16
CA LYS A 161 -13.01 -5.86 -7.86
C LYS A 161 -13.42 -7.23 -8.42
N LYS A 162 -14.38 -7.29 -9.34
CA LYS A 162 -14.75 -8.53 -10.04
C LYS A 162 -13.59 -8.98 -10.92
N ALA A 163 -13.11 -10.22 -10.74
CA ALA A 163 -11.96 -10.76 -11.48
C ALA A 163 -12.17 -10.79 -13.01
N ASP A 164 -13.41 -11.06 -13.43
CA ASP A 164 -13.83 -10.97 -14.83
C ASP A 164 -14.05 -9.51 -15.24
N CYS A 165 -13.26 -9.06 -16.21
CA CYS A 165 -13.29 -7.74 -16.81
C CYS A 165 -14.23 -7.63 -18.02
N GLY A 166 -14.98 -8.70 -18.32
CA GLY A 166 -16.01 -8.72 -19.35
C GLY A 166 -15.60 -9.44 -20.62
N GLU A 167 -16.45 -9.30 -21.63
CA GLU A 167 -16.32 -9.95 -22.94
C GLU A 167 -16.05 -8.91 -24.04
N ARG A 168 -15.04 -9.16 -24.88
CA ARG A 168 -14.70 -8.37 -26.06
C ARG A 168 -15.12 -9.11 -27.33
N LYS A 169 -15.86 -8.45 -28.22
CA LYS A 169 -16.25 -9.02 -29.52
C LYS A 169 -15.26 -8.56 -30.59
N VAL A 170 -14.55 -9.51 -31.20
CA VAL A 170 -13.52 -9.24 -32.21
C VAL A 170 -14.03 -9.74 -33.56
N LYS A 171 -14.02 -8.86 -34.55
CA LYS A 171 -14.29 -9.22 -35.96
C LYS A 171 -12.99 -9.02 -36.73
N VAL A 172 -12.61 -10.01 -37.53
CA VAL A 172 -11.40 -10.00 -38.33
C VAL A 172 -11.71 -10.67 -39.67
N HIS A 173 -11.17 -10.17 -40.78
CA HIS A 173 -11.35 -10.86 -42.08
C HIS A 173 -10.34 -11.99 -42.22
N GLU A 174 -10.70 -13.03 -42.96
CA GLU A 174 -9.74 -14.07 -43.35
C GLU A 174 -8.50 -13.43 -44.02
N THR A 175 -7.35 -14.05 -43.84
CA THR A 175 -6.02 -13.56 -44.27
C THR A 175 -5.46 -12.36 -43.49
N GLU A 176 -6.28 -11.64 -42.71
CA GLU A 176 -5.79 -10.62 -41.79
C GLU A 176 -5.23 -11.23 -40.49
N ASP A 177 -4.55 -10.40 -39.71
CA ASP A 177 -4.00 -10.77 -38.41
C ASP A 177 -5.03 -10.54 -37.30
N MET A 178 -5.32 -11.59 -36.53
CA MET A 178 -6.15 -11.46 -35.33
C MET A 178 -5.28 -11.03 -34.15
N ILE A 179 -5.65 -9.92 -33.49
CA ILE A 179 -4.98 -9.42 -32.28
C ILE A 179 -5.98 -9.41 -31.13
N LEU A 180 -5.66 -10.13 -30.05
CA LEU A 180 -6.40 -10.12 -28.79
C LEU A 180 -5.55 -9.41 -27.73
N ASP A 181 -5.96 -8.21 -27.35
CA ASP A 181 -5.26 -7.38 -26.38
C ASP A 181 -5.86 -7.52 -24.98
N CYS A 182 -5.05 -8.02 -24.04
CA CYS A 182 -5.43 -8.23 -22.65
C CYS A 182 -4.97 -7.11 -21.71
N GLU A 183 -4.24 -6.12 -22.21
CA GLU A 183 -3.74 -5.02 -21.39
C GLU A 183 -4.91 -4.17 -20.88
N LEU A 184 -4.79 -3.76 -19.61
CA LEU A 184 -5.60 -2.71 -19.01
C LEU A 184 -4.68 -1.58 -18.55
N ASN A 185 -5.22 -0.36 -18.51
CA ASN A 185 -4.49 0.84 -18.15
C ASN A 185 -3.78 0.79 -16.78
N TRP A 186 -4.17 -0.11 -15.89
CA TRP A 186 -3.58 -0.25 -14.57
C TRP A 186 -2.55 -1.41 -14.46
N HIS A 187 -2.37 -2.22 -15.50
CA HIS A 187 -1.44 -3.36 -15.45
C HIS A 187 0.01 -2.89 -15.25
N HIS A 188 0.46 -1.88 -15.99
CA HIS A 188 1.84 -1.39 -15.89
C HIS A 188 2.20 -0.75 -14.54
N ILE A 189 1.21 -0.33 -13.75
CA ILE A 189 1.39 0.22 -12.40
C ILE A 189 1.07 -0.78 -11.28
N SER A 190 0.54 -1.97 -11.62
CA SER A 190 0.29 -3.01 -10.62
C SER A 190 1.57 -3.76 -10.32
N GLU A 191 1.83 -3.99 -9.05
CA GLU A 191 2.97 -4.77 -8.60
C GLU A 191 2.67 -6.27 -8.61
N GLY A 192 3.71 -7.09 -8.63
CA GLY A 192 3.58 -8.54 -8.45
C GLY A 192 2.79 -9.27 -9.53
N LEU A 193 2.72 -8.73 -10.74
CA LEU A 193 2.16 -9.40 -11.92
C LEU A 193 3.17 -10.40 -12.53
N THR A 194 2.65 -11.43 -13.20
CA THR A 194 3.46 -12.46 -13.89
C THR A 194 3.16 -12.47 -15.39
N ASP A 195 2.83 -13.63 -15.95
CA ASP A 195 2.60 -13.79 -17.39
C ASP A 195 1.13 -13.65 -17.75
N TYR A 196 0.88 -13.13 -18.94
CA TYR A 196 -0.39 -13.28 -19.64
C TYR A 196 -0.48 -14.70 -20.21
N SER A 197 -1.60 -15.36 -19.94
CA SER A 197 -1.92 -16.69 -20.48
C SER A 197 -3.20 -16.59 -21.30
N PHE A 198 -3.11 -16.94 -22.59
CA PHE A 198 -4.26 -17.00 -23.48
C PHE A 198 -4.67 -18.45 -23.71
N PHE A 199 -5.96 -18.68 -23.63
CA PHE A 199 -6.60 -19.97 -23.79
C PHE A 199 -7.62 -19.90 -24.94
N ARG A 200 -7.67 -20.95 -25.74
CA ARG A 200 -8.78 -21.24 -26.64
C ARG A 200 -9.83 -22.02 -25.87
N VAL A 201 -11.07 -21.54 -25.87
CA VAL A 201 -12.20 -22.16 -25.15
C VAL A 201 -13.05 -22.93 -26.15
N TRP A 202 -13.17 -24.24 -25.94
CA TRP A 202 -13.90 -25.14 -26.82
C TRP A 202 -15.37 -25.28 -26.40
N LYS A 203 -16.25 -25.74 -27.31
CA LYS A 203 -17.70 -25.87 -27.05
C LYS A 203 -18.03 -26.81 -25.90
N ASN A 204 -17.18 -27.81 -25.65
CA ASN A 204 -17.26 -28.74 -24.53
C ASN A 204 -16.74 -28.13 -23.20
N LYS A 205 -16.44 -26.82 -23.17
CA LYS A 205 -15.89 -26.07 -22.02
C LYS A 205 -14.48 -26.49 -21.58
N THR A 206 -13.78 -27.31 -22.37
CA THR A 206 -12.34 -27.52 -22.16
C THR A 206 -11.57 -26.34 -22.73
N GLU A 207 -10.36 -26.11 -22.20
CA GLU A 207 -9.50 -25.03 -22.63
C GLU A 207 -8.13 -25.56 -23.04
N SER A 208 -7.52 -24.94 -24.04
CA SER A 208 -6.14 -25.21 -24.44
C SER A 208 -5.33 -23.91 -24.42
N LEU A 209 -4.21 -23.92 -23.71
CA LEU A 209 -3.26 -22.81 -23.69
C LEU A 209 -2.70 -22.59 -25.10
N VAL A 210 -2.82 -21.38 -25.62
CA VAL A 210 -2.31 -20.99 -26.96
C VAL A 210 -1.13 -20.03 -26.87
N TYR A 211 -1.00 -19.29 -25.77
CA TYR A 211 0.14 -18.43 -25.52
C TYR A 211 0.34 -18.24 -24.02
N LYS A 212 1.60 -18.16 -23.59
CA LYS A 212 2.00 -17.71 -22.26
C LYS A 212 3.26 -16.87 -22.38
N GLY A 213 3.25 -15.68 -21.78
CA GLY A 213 4.43 -14.82 -21.74
C GLY A 213 4.11 -13.43 -21.20
N THR A 214 5.09 -12.55 -21.24
CA THR A 214 4.97 -11.19 -20.71
C THR A 214 4.26 -10.22 -21.66
N ALA A 215 4.11 -10.57 -22.94
CA ALA A 215 3.40 -9.70 -23.88
C ALA A 215 1.89 -9.75 -23.61
N PRO A 216 1.22 -8.59 -23.53
CA PRO A 216 -0.21 -8.53 -23.19
C PRO A 216 -1.12 -8.92 -24.36
N THR A 217 -0.56 -9.15 -25.55
CA THR A 217 -1.31 -9.40 -26.79
C THR A 217 -1.03 -10.78 -27.35
N LEU A 218 -2.10 -11.48 -27.77
CA LEU A 218 -1.99 -12.64 -28.65
C LEU A 218 -2.21 -12.21 -30.09
N THR A 219 -1.22 -12.45 -30.96
CA THR A 219 -1.33 -12.22 -32.40
C THR A 219 -1.34 -13.55 -33.15
N LYS A 220 -2.38 -13.77 -33.97
CA LYS A 220 -2.51 -14.92 -34.86
C LYS A 220 -2.56 -14.41 -36.30
N PRO A 221 -1.45 -14.53 -37.05
CA PRO A 221 -1.41 -14.03 -38.41
C PRO A 221 -2.19 -14.92 -39.37
N ASN A 222 -2.64 -14.33 -40.47
CA ASN A 222 -3.38 -15.03 -41.55
C ASN A 222 -4.53 -15.91 -41.02
N VAL A 223 -5.49 -15.27 -40.34
CA VAL A 223 -6.61 -15.95 -39.68
C VAL A 223 -7.49 -16.70 -40.69
N LYS A 224 -8.02 -17.86 -40.28
CA LYS A 224 -8.95 -18.70 -41.07
C LYS A 224 -10.30 -18.81 -40.37
N ALA A 225 -11.36 -19.20 -41.08
CA ALA A 225 -12.66 -19.47 -40.46
C ALA A 225 -12.60 -20.41 -39.23
N SER A 226 -11.65 -21.36 -39.19
CA SER A 226 -11.44 -22.27 -38.05
C SER A 226 -10.96 -21.57 -36.77
N ASP A 227 -10.30 -20.41 -36.91
CA ASP A 227 -9.83 -19.61 -35.78
C ASP A 227 -10.99 -18.80 -35.13
N ALA A 228 -12.18 -18.76 -35.73
CA ALA A 228 -13.37 -18.20 -35.06
C ALA A 228 -13.73 -19.02 -33.81
N GLY A 229 -14.11 -18.36 -32.71
CA GLY A 229 -14.44 -19.05 -31.47
C GLY A 229 -14.29 -18.19 -30.23
N ALA A 230 -14.34 -18.83 -29.07
CA ALA A 230 -14.16 -18.20 -27.78
C ALA A 230 -12.69 -18.31 -27.33
N TYR A 231 -12.16 -17.21 -26.81
CA TYR A 231 -10.84 -17.16 -26.19
C TYR A 231 -10.95 -16.53 -24.80
N ARG A 232 -9.96 -16.81 -23.96
CA ARG A 232 -9.86 -16.24 -22.62
C ARG A 232 -8.42 -15.83 -22.37
N CYS A 233 -8.21 -14.61 -21.92
CA CYS A 233 -6.94 -14.20 -21.34
C CYS A 233 -7.02 -14.22 -19.83
N GLN A 234 -5.92 -14.59 -19.19
CA GLN A 234 -5.70 -14.49 -17.76
C GLN A 234 -4.32 -13.89 -17.49
N LEU A 235 -4.29 -12.79 -16.75
CA LEU A 235 -3.07 -12.25 -16.16
C LEU A 235 -3.02 -12.70 -14.69
N ASN A 236 -1.89 -13.26 -14.27
CA ASN A 236 -1.69 -13.75 -12.91
C ASN A 236 -0.84 -12.81 -12.06
N THR A 237 -0.93 -13.02 -10.76
CA THR A 237 -0.01 -12.48 -9.75
C THR A 237 1.06 -13.51 -9.40
N VAL A 238 2.07 -13.10 -8.65
CA VAL A 238 3.12 -13.98 -8.09
C VAL A 238 2.58 -15.08 -7.16
N ASN A 239 1.36 -14.92 -6.64
CA ASN A 239 0.69 -15.91 -5.80
C ASN A 239 -0.28 -16.81 -6.59
N ASP A 240 -0.14 -16.86 -7.93
CA ASP A 240 -0.99 -17.61 -8.85
C ASP A 240 -2.49 -17.24 -8.80
N LEU A 241 -2.83 -16.09 -8.20
CA LEU A 241 -4.18 -15.53 -8.25
C LEU A 241 -4.37 -14.72 -9.54
N PRO A 242 -5.53 -14.82 -10.21
CA PRO A 242 -5.80 -14.03 -11.41
C PRO A 242 -5.98 -12.56 -11.04
N ALA A 243 -5.09 -11.71 -11.56
CA ALA A 243 -5.23 -10.26 -11.53
C ALA A 243 -6.30 -9.78 -12.52
N THR A 244 -6.40 -10.40 -13.70
CA THR A 244 -7.38 -10.03 -14.73
C THR A 244 -7.80 -11.25 -15.52
N ILE A 245 -9.10 -11.35 -15.80
CA ILE A 245 -9.67 -12.31 -16.75
C ILE A 245 -10.48 -11.54 -17.79
N ILE A 246 -10.21 -11.76 -19.07
CA ILE A 246 -10.97 -11.17 -20.18
C ILE A 246 -11.39 -12.28 -21.14
N HIS A 247 -12.65 -12.27 -21.54
CA HIS A 247 -13.19 -13.19 -22.53
C HIS A 247 -13.25 -12.52 -23.90
N TYR A 248 -13.03 -13.29 -24.97
CA TYR A 248 -13.16 -12.81 -26.34
C TYR A 248 -14.08 -13.72 -27.13
N GLN A 249 -14.97 -13.11 -27.90
CA GLN A 249 -15.76 -13.79 -28.91
C GLN A 249 -15.28 -13.35 -30.29
N VAL A 250 -14.50 -14.21 -30.95
CA VAL A 250 -13.92 -13.96 -32.26
C VAL A 250 -14.87 -14.43 -33.36
N ARG A 251 -15.14 -13.56 -34.32
CA ARG A 251 -15.83 -13.88 -35.57
C ARG A 251 -14.89 -13.59 -36.74
N VAL A 252 -14.68 -14.59 -37.57
CA VAL A 252 -13.90 -14.45 -38.80
C VAL A 252 -14.88 -14.20 -39.95
N LEU A 253 -14.68 -13.09 -40.65
CA LEU A 253 -15.44 -12.68 -41.82
C LEU A 253 -14.72 -13.19 -43.08
N PRO A 254 -15.42 -13.37 -44.21
CA PRO A 254 -14.77 -13.66 -45.49
C PRO A 254 -13.67 -12.63 -45.82
N PRO A 255 -12.70 -12.96 -46.69
CA PRO A 255 -11.71 -12.01 -47.15
C PRO A 255 -12.38 -10.74 -47.66
N ARG A 256 -11.71 -9.58 -47.51
CA ARG A 256 -12.20 -8.37 -48.16
C ARG A 256 -12.20 -8.63 -49.66
N VAL A 257 -13.33 -8.43 -50.30
CA VAL A 257 -13.36 -8.32 -51.76
C VAL A 257 -12.69 -6.98 -52.03
N GLU A 258 -11.44 -7.01 -52.49
CA GLU A 258 -10.85 -5.85 -53.14
C GLU A 258 -11.64 -5.67 -54.43
N GLU A 259 -12.63 -4.77 -54.40
CA GLU A 259 -13.15 -4.21 -55.64
C GLU A 259 -12.03 -3.33 -56.17
N GLU A 260 -11.10 -3.95 -56.92
CA GLU A 260 -10.18 -3.23 -57.80
C GLU A 260 -11.07 -2.48 -58.80
N THR A 261 -11.48 -1.26 -58.47
CA THR A 261 -11.99 -0.34 -59.48
C THR A 261 -10.86 -0.15 -60.49
N PRO A 262 -10.99 -0.57 -61.76
CA PRO A 262 -9.95 -0.31 -62.74
C PRO A 262 -9.81 1.20 -62.88
N SER A 263 -8.66 1.72 -62.46
CA SER A 263 -8.30 3.12 -62.68
C SER A 263 -8.11 3.32 -64.18
N THR A 264 -9.17 3.70 -64.88
CA THR A 264 -9.10 4.26 -66.23
C THR A 264 -10.21 5.29 -66.36
N VAL A 265 -9.86 6.56 -66.20
CA VAL A 265 -9.98 7.65 -67.18
C VAL A 265 -9.74 8.98 -66.47
N ALA A 266 -8.80 9.76 -67.03
CA ALA A 266 -8.38 11.10 -66.65
C ALA A 266 -9.49 12.16 -66.86
N PRO A 267 -9.34 13.39 -66.34
CA PRO A 267 -10.45 14.30 -66.02
C PRO A 267 -10.80 15.27 -67.15
N LYS A 268 -12.07 15.71 -67.20
CA LYS A 268 -12.49 17.10 -67.54
C LYS A 268 -13.99 17.35 -67.29
N PRO A 269 -14.47 18.61 -67.24
CA PRO A 269 -15.10 19.18 -66.06
C PRO A 269 -16.56 19.61 -66.29
N GLU A 270 -17.21 20.01 -65.19
CA GLU A 270 -18.43 20.83 -65.09
C GLU A 270 -19.74 20.21 -65.61
N ASP A 271 -20.68 19.91 -64.70
CA ASP A 271 -21.78 20.84 -64.48
C ASP A 271 -22.59 20.52 -63.21
N LEU A 272 -23.25 21.57 -62.74
CA LEU A 272 -23.86 21.79 -61.44
C LEU A 272 -25.15 20.98 -61.11
N ASP A 273 -25.42 20.99 -59.81
CA ASP A 273 -26.73 21.21 -59.15
C ASP A 273 -27.52 20.03 -58.53
N VAL A 274 -27.65 20.17 -57.19
CA VAL A 274 -28.88 20.10 -56.37
C VAL A 274 -29.61 18.76 -56.30
N ALA A 275 -29.60 18.14 -55.11
CA ALA A 275 -30.76 18.13 -54.22
C ALA A 275 -30.51 17.28 -52.97
N LEU A 276 -30.78 17.93 -51.83
CA LEU A 276 -31.07 17.39 -50.52
C LEU A 276 -32.26 16.41 -50.62
N ASP A 277 -32.16 15.21 -50.04
CA ASP A 277 -33.38 14.51 -49.66
C ASP A 277 -33.27 13.71 -48.36
N GLU A 278 -34.38 13.83 -47.66
CA GLU A 278 -34.64 13.65 -46.24
C GLU A 278 -35.17 12.23 -46.02
N VAL A 279 -34.57 11.45 -45.10
CA VAL A 279 -35.15 10.16 -44.70
C VAL A 279 -35.55 10.20 -43.24
N THR A 280 -36.87 10.13 -43.10
CA THR A 280 -37.73 10.22 -41.93
C THR A 280 -37.45 9.13 -40.91
N TRP A 281 -37.30 9.53 -39.64
CA TRP A 281 -37.33 8.65 -38.48
C TRP A 281 -38.76 8.32 -38.09
N ALA A 282 -39.12 7.04 -38.01
CA ALA A 282 -40.33 6.56 -37.36
C ALA A 282 -39.95 5.81 -36.06
N PRO A 283 -40.41 6.26 -34.87
CA PRO A 283 -40.18 5.58 -33.60
C PRO A 283 -41.34 4.64 -33.27
N ASN A 284 -41.05 3.37 -32.95
CA ASN A 284 -42.04 2.47 -32.39
C ASN A 284 -41.77 2.23 -30.89
N ARG A 285 -42.83 2.37 -30.10
CA ARG A 285 -42.85 2.44 -28.64
C ARG A 285 -43.60 1.22 -28.09
N SER A 286 -43.23 0.84 -26.86
CA SER A 286 -43.99 0.02 -25.90
C SER A 286 -43.88 -1.51 -26.07
N SER A 287 -43.85 -2.36 -25.04
CA SER A 287 -43.71 -2.23 -23.58
C SER A 287 -43.72 -3.66 -22.99
N THR A 288 -43.37 -3.77 -21.70
CA THR A 288 -43.94 -4.69 -20.69
C THR A 288 -43.03 -5.81 -20.15
N THR A 289 -42.51 -5.51 -18.95
CA THR A 289 -42.04 -6.41 -17.86
C THR A 289 -43.19 -7.24 -17.27
N PRO A 290 -42.92 -8.42 -16.68
CA PRO A 290 -43.35 -8.62 -15.28
C PRO A 290 -42.30 -9.29 -14.35
N ARG A 291 -42.41 -8.98 -13.05
CA ARG A 291 -41.63 -9.43 -11.87
C ARG A 291 -42.31 -10.67 -11.19
N PRO A 292 -41.80 -11.26 -10.08
CA PRO A 292 -41.77 -12.70 -9.81
C PRO A 292 -42.70 -13.15 -8.65
N PRO A 293 -42.69 -14.45 -8.27
CA PRO A 293 -43.20 -14.92 -6.97
C PRO A 293 -42.13 -15.54 -6.02
N PRO A 294 -42.45 -15.68 -4.70
CA PRO A 294 -41.53 -15.85 -3.57
C PRO A 294 -41.45 -17.31 -3.00
N PRO A 295 -40.69 -17.60 -1.91
CA PRO A 295 -40.00 -18.89 -1.66
C PRO A 295 -40.71 -19.83 -0.68
N PRO A 296 -40.15 -21.04 -0.43
CA PRO A 296 -40.35 -21.73 0.84
C PRO A 296 -39.05 -22.17 1.55
N SER A 297 -39.04 -21.81 2.84
CA SER A 297 -38.71 -22.58 4.05
C SER A 297 -37.33 -23.22 4.27
N ALA A 298 -36.79 -22.83 5.43
CA ALA A 298 -35.63 -23.36 6.12
C ALA A 298 -35.79 -24.80 6.61
N ALA A 299 -34.67 -25.50 6.69
CA ALA A 299 -34.43 -26.65 7.57
C ALA A 299 -33.07 -26.46 8.29
N PRO A 300 -32.89 -27.01 9.50
CA PRO A 300 -31.91 -26.53 10.48
C PRO A 300 -30.52 -27.16 10.32
N ALA A 301 -29.48 -26.36 10.58
CA ALA A 301 -28.09 -26.78 10.73
C ALA A 301 -27.80 -27.28 12.16
N PRO A 302 -26.75 -28.11 12.35
CA PRO A 302 -26.51 -28.87 13.57
C PRO A 302 -25.94 -28.03 14.72
N THR A 303 -26.04 -28.55 15.94
CA THR A 303 -25.63 -27.97 17.22
C THR A 303 -24.11 -27.66 17.29
N VAL A 304 -23.75 -26.39 17.09
CA VAL A 304 -22.37 -25.82 17.22
C VAL A 304 -22.12 -25.21 18.61
N GLU A 305 -22.88 -25.59 19.63
CA GLU A 305 -22.86 -24.87 20.91
C GLU A 305 -21.72 -25.28 21.86
N SER A 306 -21.22 -26.51 21.75
CA SER A 306 -20.19 -27.04 22.66
C SER A 306 -18.76 -26.68 22.26
N MET A 307 -18.47 -26.53 20.95
CA MET A 307 -17.13 -26.16 20.47
C MET A 307 -16.88 -24.64 20.49
N LEU A 308 -17.93 -23.82 20.35
CA LEU A 308 -17.79 -22.36 20.43
C LEU A 308 -17.47 -21.89 21.85
N ARG A 309 -18.07 -22.52 22.87
CA ARG A 309 -17.84 -22.15 24.28
C ARG A 309 -16.39 -22.42 24.73
N SER A 310 -15.79 -23.52 24.29
CA SER A 310 -14.39 -23.84 24.63
C SER A 310 -13.40 -22.87 23.97
N LEU A 311 -13.67 -22.46 22.73
CA LEU A 311 -12.87 -21.48 22.00
C LEU A 311 -13.02 -20.06 22.57
N LEU A 312 -14.23 -19.68 23.00
CA LEU A 312 -14.49 -18.39 23.64
C LEU A 312 -13.76 -18.25 24.98
N VAL A 313 -13.78 -19.31 25.80
CA VAL A 313 -13.07 -19.33 27.09
C VAL A 313 -11.55 -19.26 26.88
N GLY A 314 -11.01 -19.97 25.89
CA GLY A 314 -9.60 -19.89 25.51
C GLY A 314 -9.18 -18.48 25.06
N LEU A 315 -9.99 -17.84 24.22
CA LEU A 315 -9.75 -16.46 23.76
C LEU A 315 -9.86 -15.42 24.89
N LEU A 316 -10.80 -15.59 25.83
CA LEU A 316 -10.94 -14.70 26.98
C LEU A 316 -9.75 -14.79 27.94
N ILE A 317 -9.25 -16.01 28.20
CA ILE A 317 -8.06 -16.20 29.04
C ILE A 317 -6.83 -15.59 28.37
N TRP A 318 -6.64 -15.82 27.07
CA TRP A 318 -5.50 -15.25 26.34
C TRP A 318 -5.60 -13.73 26.25
N GLY A 319 -6.81 -13.19 26.03
CA GLY A 319 -7.07 -11.76 26.06
C GLY A 319 -6.72 -11.13 27.40
N PHE A 320 -7.08 -11.77 28.52
CA PHE A 320 -6.70 -11.31 29.86
C PHE A 320 -5.18 -11.31 30.08
N VAL A 321 -4.48 -12.35 29.62
CA VAL A 321 -3.01 -12.43 29.73
C VAL A 321 -2.34 -11.32 28.94
N VAL A 322 -2.78 -11.06 27.70
CA VAL A 322 -2.25 -9.98 26.86
C VAL A 322 -2.57 -8.61 27.47
N LEU A 323 -3.75 -8.43 28.04
CA LEU A 323 -4.16 -7.18 28.68
C LEU A 323 -3.34 -6.90 29.95
N ILE A 324 -3.11 -7.92 30.80
CA ILE A 324 -2.26 -7.80 31.98
C ILE A 324 -0.81 -7.50 31.57
N ALA A 325 -0.26 -8.21 30.57
CA ALA A 325 1.08 -7.94 30.07
C ALA A 325 1.20 -6.51 29.52
N SER A 326 0.20 -6.03 28.79
CA SER A 326 0.17 -4.67 28.25
C SER A 326 0.10 -3.62 29.35
N ILE A 327 -0.69 -3.84 30.40
CA ILE A 327 -0.78 -2.95 31.57
C ILE A 327 0.55 -2.93 32.33
N VAL A 328 1.19 -4.09 32.53
CA VAL A 328 2.50 -4.18 33.19
C VAL A 328 3.56 -3.44 32.38
N ILE A 329 3.57 -3.58 31.05
CA ILE A 329 4.48 -2.86 30.16
C ILE A 329 4.22 -1.35 30.25
N LEU A 330 2.97 -0.91 30.16
CA LEU A 330 2.61 0.51 30.29
C LEU A 330 2.99 1.09 31.65
N MET A 331 2.80 0.33 32.74
CA MET A 331 3.23 0.73 34.07
C MET A 331 4.76 0.82 34.15
N LEU A 332 5.50 -0.14 33.59
CA LEU A 332 6.96 -0.07 33.56
C LEU A 332 7.46 1.12 32.72
N CYS A 333 6.83 1.40 31.57
CA CYS A 333 7.14 2.57 30.75
C CYS A 333 6.85 3.88 31.49
N TYR A 334 5.65 4.01 32.08
CA TYR A 334 5.25 5.20 32.84
C TYR A 334 6.13 5.45 34.07
N TRP A 335 6.53 4.38 34.77
CA TRP A 335 7.42 4.49 35.93
C TRP A 335 8.87 4.79 35.51
N SER A 336 9.32 4.29 34.35
CA SER A 336 10.64 4.61 33.80
C SER A 336 10.76 6.08 33.38
N GLU A 337 9.66 6.67 32.91
CA GLU A 337 9.58 8.08 32.52
C GLU A 337 9.51 9.02 33.73
N LYS A 338 8.83 8.59 34.81
CA LYS A 338 8.60 9.44 36.00
C LYS A 338 9.72 9.38 37.05
N SER A 339 10.45 8.27 37.16
CA SER A 339 11.46 8.07 38.21
C SER A 339 12.61 7.14 37.76
N PRO A 340 13.64 7.64 37.04
CA PRO A 340 14.76 6.81 36.55
C PRO A 340 15.64 6.19 37.66
N GLY A 341 15.47 6.60 38.93
CA GLY A 341 16.22 6.07 40.08
C GLY A 341 15.61 4.85 40.79
N TYR A 342 14.32 4.56 40.62
CA TYR A 342 13.62 3.53 41.42
C TYR A 342 14.06 2.11 41.04
N PHE A 343 14.38 1.87 39.77
CA PHE A 343 14.77 0.54 39.29
C PHE A 343 16.16 0.10 39.80
N ILE A 344 17.07 1.05 40.04
CA ILE A 344 18.41 0.75 40.59
C ILE A 344 18.31 0.43 42.09
N ASP A 345 17.44 1.14 42.83
CA ASP A 345 17.27 0.90 44.27
C ASP A 345 16.48 -0.36 44.61
N SER A 346 15.50 -0.76 43.78
CA SER A 346 14.77 -2.04 43.96
C SER A 346 15.67 -3.25 43.72
N ILE A 347 16.61 -3.19 42.76
CA ILE A 347 17.58 -4.27 42.53
C ILE A 347 18.63 -4.31 43.66
N LYS A 348 19.04 -3.14 44.17
CA LYS A 348 20.01 -3.04 45.27
C LYS A 348 19.42 -3.53 46.60
N THR A 349 18.15 -3.26 46.87
CA THR A 349 17.44 -3.78 48.05
C THR A 349 17.20 -5.28 47.98
N TRP A 350 16.99 -5.85 46.79
CA TRP A 350 16.90 -7.31 46.60
C TRP A 350 18.26 -8.01 46.70
N LEU A 351 19.36 -7.40 46.20
CA LEU A 351 20.71 -7.95 46.40
C LEU A 351 21.24 -7.81 47.83
N SER A 352 20.66 -6.93 48.66
CA SER A 352 21.10 -6.72 50.05
C SER A 352 20.38 -7.60 51.07
N THR A 353 19.36 -8.37 50.66
CA THR A 353 18.59 -9.27 51.54
C THR A 353 18.71 -10.75 51.15
N ALA A 354 19.87 -11.17 50.65
CA ALA A 354 20.24 -12.58 50.62
C ALA A 354 20.86 -12.99 51.96
N PRO A 355 20.25 -13.91 52.74
CA PRO A 355 20.78 -14.32 54.03
C PRO A 355 22.03 -15.18 53.89
N GLU A 356 23.00 -14.86 54.75
CA GLU A 356 24.19 -15.63 55.07
C GLU A 356 23.83 -17.10 55.34
N ALA A 357 24.34 -18.01 54.51
CA ALA A 357 24.19 -19.44 54.71
C ALA A 357 25.56 -20.14 54.58
N ALA A 358 26.03 -20.55 55.77
CA ALA A 358 26.85 -21.73 56.05
C ALA A 358 28.24 -21.86 55.41
N GLN A 359 29.25 -21.55 56.23
CA GLN A 359 30.58 -22.16 56.15
C GLN A 359 30.47 -23.68 56.41
N ILE A 360 31.07 -24.50 55.54
CA ILE A 360 31.58 -25.84 55.86
C ILE A 360 32.95 -25.99 55.16
N PRO A 361 33.97 -26.53 55.84
CA PRO A 361 35.38 -26.42 55.45
C PRO A 361 35.84 -27.58 54.56
N ASP A 362 36.92 -27.39 53.78
CA ASP A 362 38.08 -28.28 53.91
C ASP A 362 39.36 -27.82 53.19
N ALA A 363 40.45 -28.20 53.87
CA ALA A 363 41.82 -28.44 53.43
C ALA A 363 42.82 -27.28 53.16
N PRO A 364 44.05 -27.37 53.73
CA PRO A 364 45.13 -26.41 53.55
C PRO A 364 46.01 -26.78 52.34
N GLU A 365 46.37 -25.79 51.52
CA GLU A 365 47.47 -25.94 50.57
C GLU A 365 48.61 -24.98 50.87
N LYS A 366 49.81 -25.56 50.86
CA LYS A 366 51.06 -25.07 51.45
C LYS A 366 51.56 -23.81 50.75
N LYS A 367 51.87 -22.78 51.55
CA LYS A 367 52.68 -21.63 51.13
C LYS A 367 54.14 -22.07 50.90
N ALA A 368 54.60 -22.02 49.64
CA ALA A 368 56.02 -21.92 49.35
C ALA A 368 56.48 -20.47 49.60
N LYS A 369 57.12 -20.23 50.76
CA LYS A 369 57.89 -19.00 51.02
C LYS A 369 59.29 -19.16 50.46
N LYS A 370 59.71 -18.25 49.59
CA LYS A 370 61.10 -18.06 49.18
C LYS A 370 61.77 -17.02 50.09
N SER A 371 62.71 -17.51 50.89
CA SER A 371 63.91 -16.91 51.51
C SER A 371 64.12 -15.39 51.59
N ARG A 372 64.42 -14.90 52.82
CA ARG A 372 65.64 -14.12 53.21
C ARG A 372 65.65 -13.94 54.74
N SER A 373 66.44 -14.74 55.48
CA SER A 373 67.76 -14.42 56.08
C SER A 373 67.78 -13.17 56.98
N LYS A 374 67.77 -13.36 58.30
CA LYS A 374 68.99 -13.41 59.12
C LYS A 374 68.73 -14.14 60.43
#